data_AF-A0A8S4QK61-F1
#
_entry.id   AF-A0A8S4QK61-F1
#
_cell.length_a   1.000
_cell.length_b   1.000
_cell.length_c   1.000
_cell.angle_alpha   90.00
_cell.angle_beta   90.00
_cell.angle_gamma   90.00
#
_symmetry.space_group_name_H-M   'P 1'
#
loop_
_entity.id
_entity.type
_entity.pdbx_description
1 polymer ?
#
loop_
_entity_poly.entity_id
_entity_poly.type
_entity_poly.pdbx_seq_one_letter_code
_entity_poly.pdbx_strand_id
1 'polypeptide(L)'
;VCMICLDTEGKLFLMSKHKLAEAYEKLTGYPLFDVGNLKKTVCVLCAQRLRNFRRFRAKCSRARSLLNDLVEKHELVSTLQYLCGFLSAFLDLCKLF
;
A
#
# COMPACT_ATOMS: atom_id res chain seq x y z
N VAL A 1 18.43 4.24 -12.22
CA VAL A 1 17.40 5.23 -11.88
C VAL A 1 16.30 4.56 -11.07
N CYS A 2 15.85 5.19 -9.98
CA CYS A 2 14.68 4.74 -9.23
C CYS A 2 13.41 5.05 -10.02
N MET A 3 12.52 4.07 -10.21
CA MET A 3 11.28 4.29 -10.98
C MET A 3 10.23 5.15 -10.27
N ILE A 4 10.39 5.43 -8.97
CA ILE A 4 9.42 6.21 -8.18
C ILE A 4 9.85 7.67 -8.06
N CYS A 5 11.11 7.94 -7.71
CA CYS A 5 11.59 9.30 -7.46
C CYS A 5 12.65 9.78 -8.46
N LEU A 6 12.96 8.98 -9.49
CA LEU A 6 13.96 9.28 -10.53
C LEU A 6 15.39 9.53 -10.04
N ASP A 7 15.68 9.25 -8.76
CA ASP A 7 17.03 9.29 -8.21
C ASP A 7 17.97 8.29 -8.91
N THR A 8 19.14 8.75 -9.31
CA THR A 8 20.17 7.98 -10.02
C THR A 8 21.39 7.66 -9.16
N GLU A 9 21.59 8.35 -8.03
CA GLU A 9 22.82 8.27 -7.24
C GLU A 9 22.69 7.31 -6.05
N GLY A 10 21.46 6.99 -5.65
CA GLY A 10 21.18 6.06 -4.55
C GLY A 10 21.37 4.57 -4.88
N LYS A 11 21.62 3.76 -3.86
CA LYS A 11 21.62 2.28 -3.96
C LYS A 11 20.24 1.78 -4.41
N LEU A 12 20.22 1.02 -5.51
CA LEU A 12 19.01 0.51 -6.14
C LEU A 12 18.76 -0.96 -5.81
N PHE A 13 17.49 -1.32 -5.65
CA PHE A 13 17.02 -2.69 -5.45
C PHE A 13 16.04 -3.09 -6.54
N LEU A 14 16.14 -4.32 -7.02
CA LEU A 14 15.16 -4.92 -7.92
C LEU A 14 13.80 -5.07 -7.22
N MET A 15 12.74 -4.65 -7.91
CA MET A 15 11.37 -4.72 -7.37
C MET A 15 10.82 -6.15 -7.27
N SER A 16 11.42 -7.10 -7.99
CA SER A 16 11.11 -8.54 -7.86
C SER A 16 11.45 -9.10 -6.48
N LYS A 17 12.31 -8.43 -5.71
CA LYS A 17 12.65 -8.85 -4.34
C LYS A 17 11.67 -8.28 -3.32
N HIS A 18 11.46 -9.03 -2.24
CA HIS A 18 10.70 -8.61 -1.05
C HIS A 18 9.25 -8.15 -1.29
N LYS A 19 8.61 -8.58 -2.39
CA LYS A 19 7.26 -8.17 -2.81
C LYS A 19 7.11 -6.64 -2.95
N LEU A 20 8.14 -5.96 -3.45
CA LEU A 20 8.09 -4.52 -3.72
C LEU A 20 7.20 -4.21 -4.93
N ALA A 21 7.22 -5.09 -5.94
CA ALA A 21 6.33 -5.03 -7.09
C ALA A 21 4.85 -4.93 -6.70
N GLU A 22 4.34 -5.95 -5.99
CA GLU A 22 2.97 -5.98 -5.49
C GLU A 22 2.59 -4.74 -4.66
N ALA A 23 3.52 -4.26 -3.81
CA ALA A 23 3.28 -3.08 -2.99
C ALA A 23 3.17 -1.79 -3.84
N TYR A 24 3.96 -1.69 -4.91
CA TYR A 24 3.89 -0.58 -5.85
C TYR A 24 2.55 -0.57 -6.59
N GLU A 25 2.14 -1.70 -7.17
CA GLU A 25 0.87 -1.79 -7.92
C GLU A 25 -0.33 -1.49 -7.02
N LYS A 26 -0.28 -1.95 -5.77
CA LYS A 26 -1.31 -1.65 -4.77
C LYS A 26 -1.35 -0.17 -4.38
N LEU A 27 -0.22 0.52 -4.41
CA LEU A 27 -0.12 1.94 -4.08
C LEU A 27 -0.61 2.78 -5.25
N THR A 28 -0.02 2.58 -6.43
CA THR A 28 -0.26 3.42 -7.61
C THR A 28 -1.51 3.03 -8.40
N GLY A 29 -2.02 1.82 -8.22
CA GLY A 29 -3.08 1.25 -9.06
C GLY A 29 -2.62 0.79 -10.44
N TYR A 30 -1.33 0.95 -10.78
CA TYR A 30 -0.78 0.60 -12.09
C TYR A 30 0.14 -0.62 -11.99
N PRO A 31 0.00 -1.61 -12.89
CA PRO A 31 0.89 -2.76 -12.92
C PRO A 31 2.30 -2.32 -13.32
N LEU A 32 3.30 -3.12 -12.93
CA LEU A 32 4.67 -2.91 -13.40
C LEU A 32 4.83 -3.35 -14.85
N PHE A 33 4.46 -2.46 -15.78
CA PHE A 33 4.65 -2.68 -17.20
C PHE A 33 6.11 -2.95 -17.55
N ASP A 34 6.33 -3.82 -18.53
CA ASP A 34 7.65 -4.07 -19.08
C ASP A 34 8.00 -2.95 -20.05
N VAL A 35 8.59 -1.88 -19.53
CA VAL A 35 9.07 -0.75 -20.34
C VAL A 35 10.42 -1.13 -20.97
N GLY A 36 10.41 -2.15 -21.84
CA GLY A 36 11.60 -2.69 -22.50
C GLY A 36 12.70 -3.16 -21.53
N ASN A 37 13.96 -2.88 -21.86
CA ASN A 37 15.14 -3.31 -21.08
C ASN A 37 15.36 -2.55 -19.76
N LEU A 38 14.39 -1.74 -19.30
CA LEU A 38 14.56 -0.94 -18.09
C LEU A 38 14.46 -1.83 -16.85
N LYS A 39 15.58 -1.95 -16.11
CA LYS A 39 15.59 -2.69 -14.84
C LYS A 39 14.64 -2.01 -13.84
N LYS A 40 13.57 -2.73 -13.48
CA LYS A 40 12.56 -2.31 -12.52
C LYS A 40 13.17 -2.21 -11.12
N THR A 41 13.68 -1.03 -10.79
CA THR A 41 14.46 -0.79 -9.58
C THR A 41 13.97 0.43 -8.81
N VAL A 42 14.17 0.39 -7.49
CA VAL A 42 13.82 1.48 -6.56
C VAL A 42 14.98 1.76 -5.62
N CYS A 43 15.14 3.03 -5.21
CA CYS A 43 16.13 3.40 -4.20
C CYS A 43 15.75 2.88 -2.81
N VAL A 44 16.68 2.93 -1.86
CA VAL A 44 16.49 2.52 -0.45
C VAL A 44 15.24 3.18 0.16
N LEU A 45 15.08 4.50 -0.03
CA LEU A 45 14.00 5.27 0.58
C LEU A 45 12.64 4.86 0.02
N CYS A 46 12.51 4.75 -1.31
CA CYS A 46 11.29 4.30 -1.96
C CYS A 46 10.95 2.85 -1.61
N ALA A 47 11.94 1.96 -1.54
CA ALA A 47 11.73 0.59 -1.10
C ALA A 47 11.19 0.55 0.35
N GLN A 48 11.73 1.38 1.24
CA GLN A 48 11.26 1.46 2.62
C GLN A 48 9.83 2.02 2.72
N ARG A 49 9.49 3.05 1.93
CA ARG A 49 8.13 3.60 1.84
C ARG A 49 7.12 2.54 1.38
N LEU A 50 7.45 1.77 0.33
CA LEU A 50 6.61 0.66 -0.14
C LEU A 50 6.40 -0.41 0.94
N ARG A 51 7.44 -0.77 1.70
CA ARG A 51 7.33 -1.72 2.81
C ARG A 51 6.44 -1.19 3.92
N ASN A 52 6.58 0.08 4.28
CA ASN A 52 5.76 0.74 5.29
C ASN A 52 4.30 0.77 4.85
N PHE A 53 4.02 1.17 3.61
CA PHE A 53 2.69 1.12 3.02
C PHE A 53 2.08 -0.28 3.10
N ARG A 54 2.81 -1.31 2.66
CA ARG A 54 2.31 -2.70 2.70
C ARG A 54 1.93 -3.13 4.12
N ARG A 55 2.81 -2.87 5.10
CA ARG A 55 2.55 -3.19 6.51
C ARG A 55 1.34 -2.44 7.05
N PHE A 56 1.27 -1.16 6.73
CA PHE A 56 0.18 -0.29 7.16
C PHE A 56 -1.16 -0.75 6.58
N ARG A 57 -1.23 -0.97 5.26
CA ARG A 57 -2.43 -1.49 4.58
C ARG A 57 -2.90 -2.83 5.15
N ALA A 58 -1.98 -3.74 5.49
CA ALA A 58 -2.33 -5.01 6.14
C ALA A 58 -2.98 -4.80 7.51
N LYS A 59 -2.50 -3.83 8.31
CA LYS A 59 -3.13 -3.49 9.61
C LYS A 59 -4.54 -2.94 9.41
N CYS A 60 -4.72 -1.99 8.49
CA CYS A 60 -6.04 -1.42 8.19
C CYS A 60 -7.01 -2.50 7.69
N SER A 61 -6.55 -3.41 6.81
CA SER A 61 -7.37 -4.51 6.31
C SER A 61 -7.83 -5.42 7.45
N ARG A 62 -6.93 -5.78 8.37
CA ARG A 62 -7.27 -6.61 9.54
C ARG A 62 -8.26 -5.92 10.46
N ALA A 63 -8.04 -4.63 10.74
CA ALA A 63 -8.95 -3.84 11.57
C ALA A 63 -10.35 -3.80 10.93
N ARG A 64 -10.44 -3.53 9.62
CA ARG A 64 -11.71 -3.53 8.89
C ARG A 64 -12.42 -4.89 8.93
N SER A 65 -11.69 -6.00 8.73
CA SER A 65 -12.29 -7.34 8.85
C SER A 65 -12.88 -7.58 10.23
N LEU A 66 -12.14 -7.26 11.30
CA LEU A 66 -12.63 -7.40 12.68
C LEU A 66 -13.87 -6.54 12.94
N LEU A 67 -13.90 -5.31 12.44
CA LEU A 67 -15.07 -4.44 12.59
C LEU A 67 -16.27 -5.01 11.83
N ASN A 68 -16.08 -5.50 10.60
CA ASN A 68 -17.16 -6.13 9.83
C ASN A 68 -17.72 -7.37 10.54
N ASP A 69 -16.86 -8.24 11.08
CA ASP A 69 -17.28 -9.43 11.83
C ASP A 69 -18.10 -9.05 13.08
N LEU A 70 -17.76 -7.92 13.73
CA LEU A 70 -18.50 -7.41 14.88
C LEU A 70 -19.85 -6.79 14.48
N VAL A 71 -19.91 -6.06 13.37
CA VAL A 71 -21.17 -5.52 12.82
C VAL A 71 -22.14 -6.67 12.52
N GLU A 72 -21.65 -7.71 11.83
CA GLU A 72 -22.47 -8.86 11.44
C GLU A 72 -23.01 -9.64 12.64
N LYS A 73 -22.22 -9.73 13.73
CA LYS A 73 -22.59 -10.51 14.92
C LYS A 73 -23.45 -9.78 15.95
N HIS A 74 -23.41 -8.45 16.02
CA HIS A 74 -23.92 -7.72 17.19
C HIS A 74 -24.88 -6.55 16.93
N GLU A 75 -25.32 -6.28 15.68
CA GLU A 75 -26.21 -5.14 15.37
C GLU A 75 -25.72 -3.79 15.96
N LEU A 76 -24.42 -3.65 16.22
CA LEU A 76 -23.80 -2.46 16.82
C LEU A 76 -23.60 -1.37 15.74
N VAL A 77 -24.70 -0.93 15.13
CA VAL A 77 -24.68 -0.05 13.95
C VAL A 77 -24.14 1.34 14.28
N SER A 78 -24.34 1.85 15.50
CA SER A 78 -24.08 3.25 15.85
C SER A 78 -22.62 3.60 16.16
N THR A 79 -21.87 2.74 16.85
CA THR A 79 -20.45 3.00 17.22
C THR A 79 -19.47 2.60 16.11
N LEU A 80 -19.83 1.61 15.29
CA LEU A 80 -19.00 1.12 14.19
C LEU A 80 -19.03 2.04 12.96
N GLN A 81 -20.12 2.78 12.73
CA GLN A 81 -20.24 3.73 11.60
C GLN A 81 -19.13 4.79 11.62
N TYR A 82 -18.81 5.36 12.79
CA TYR A 82 -17.75 6.37 12.95
C TYR A 82 -16.35 5.81 12.69
N LEU A 83 -16.08 4.58 13.13
CA LEU A 83 -14.80 3.90 12.90
C LEU A 83 -14.64 3.47 11.44
N CYS A 84 -15.74 3.05 10.80
CA CYS A 84 -15.75 2.66 9.40
C CYS A 84 -15.50 3.87 8.47
N GLY A 85 -16.09 5.04 8.79
CA GLY A 85 -15.82 6.31 8.12
C GLY A 85 -14.37 6.77 8.23
N PHE A 86 -13.74 6.57 9.40
CA PHE A 86 -12.31 6.86 9.58
C PHE A 86 -11.43 5.91 8.75
N LEU A 87 -11.77 4.61 8.70
CA LEU A 87 -11.05 3.62 7.90
C LEU A 87 -11.23 3.82 6.39
N SER A 88 -12.42 4.22 5.91
CA SER A 88 -12.67 4.52 4.50
C SER A 88 -11.92 5.78 4.06
N ALA A 89 -12.03 6.87 4.82
CA ALA A 89 -11.27 8.10 4.55
C ALA A 89 -9.75 7.85 4.55
N PHE A 90 -9.26 6.98 5.44
CA PHE A 90 -7.83 6.62 5.48
C PHE A 90 -7.42 5.71 4.32
N LEU A 91 -8.28 4.78 3.90
CA LEU A 91 -8.07 3.94 2.71
C LEU A 91 -8.08 4.79 1.44
N ASP A 92 -8.91 5.83 1.37
CA ASP A 92 -8.94 6.78 0.27
C ASP A 92 -7.72 7.72 0.30
N LEU A 93 -7.26 8.13 1.49
CA LEU A 93 -5.97 8.80 1.64
C LEU A 93 -4.80 7.91 1.15
N CYS A 94 -4.88 6.60 1.40
CA CYS A 94 -3.92 5.62 0.88
C CYS A 94 -4.01 5.38 -0.63
N LYS A 95 -5.06 5.86 -1.32
CA LYS A 95 -5.15 5.88 -2.80
C LYS A 95 -4.67 7.22 -3.40
N LEU A 96 -4.45 8.24 -2.55
CA LEU A 96 -4.05 9.59 -2.93
C LEU A 96 -2.52 9.80 -2.96
N PHE A 97 -1.74 8.76 -2.65
CA PHE A 97 -0.27 8.75 -2.70
C PHE A 97 0.26 7.64 -3.60
#